data_AF-A0A6A9T475-F1
#
_entry.id   AF-A0A6A9T475-F1
#
_cell.length_a   1.000
_cell.length_b   1.000
_cell.length_c   1.000
_cell.angle_alpha   90.00
_cell.angle_beta   90.00
_cell.angle_gamma   90.00
#
_symmetry.space_group_name_H-M   'P 1'
#
loop_
_entity.id
_entity.type
_entity.pdbx_description
1 polymer ?
#
loop_
_entity_poly.entity_id
_entity_poly.type
_entity_poly.pdbx_seq_one_letter_code
_entity_poly.pdbx_strand_id
1 'polypeptide(L)'
;MDAAYVFGVAFRLDPDGAAVDPERFETTMELPAADPGEAGWLFFRDRLWRGEVGDEASFRRLASERLGVEVVAASFSELRADEAYVDALRSAIAADLARFNADSVDEALHKYLGSSIHVREE
;
A
#
# COMPACT_ATOMS: atom_id res chain seq x y z
N MET A 1 -13.56 -11.17 -1.63
CA MET A 1 -12.14 -10.99 -1.99
C MET A 1 -11.51 -10.27 -0.83
N ASP A 2 -10.39 -10.78 -0.34
CA ASP A 2 -9.62 -10.20 0.75
C ASP A 2 -8.28 -9.72 0.21
N ALA A 3 -7.96 -8.46 0.49
CA ALA A 3 -6.67 -7.90 0.15
C ALA A 3 -6.30 -6.72 1.05
N ALA A 4 -5.01 -6.60 1.34
CA ALA A 4 -4.46 -5.51 2.12
C ALA A 4 -3.09 -5.07 1.58
N TYR A 5 -2.89 -3.76 1.52
CA TYR A 5 -1.57 -3.17 1.33
C TYR A 5 -0.84 -3.15 2.67
N VAL A 6 0.36 -3.73 2.69
CA VAL A 6 1.19 -3.84 3.88
C VAL A 6 2.33 -2.84 3.78
N PHE A 7 2.50 -2.06 4.84
CA PHE A 7 3.55 -1.05 4.95
C PHE A 7 4.36 -1.26 6.21
N GLY A 8 5.69 -1.17 6.09
CA GLY A 8 6.55 -0.90 7.23
C GLY A 8 6.44 0.58 7.57
N VAL A 9 6.15 0.91 8.83
CA VAL A 9 6.06 2.30 9.29
C VAL A 9 6.92 2.50 10.52
N ALA A 10 7.57 3.65 10.59
CA ALA A 10 8.20 4.13 11.81
C ALA A 10 7.44 5.33 12.33
N PHE A 11 7.09 5.34 13.61
CA PHE A 11 6.36 6.42 14.26
C PHE A 11 7.04 6.88 15.54
N ARG A 12 6.67 8.08 16.00
CA ARG A 12 7.13 8.64 17.27
C ARG A 12 6.00 8.78 18.26
N LEU A 13 6.31 8.55 19.54
CA LEU A 13 5.44 8.90 20.66
C LEU A 13 5.85 10.28 21.19
N ASP A 14 4.89 11.22 21.22
CA ASP A 14 5.05 12.55 21.82
C ASP A 14 3.99 12.76 22.91
N PRO A 15 4.17 12.19 24.11
CA PRO A 15 3.18 12.30 25.19
C PRO A 15 3.32 13.61 25.97
N ASP A 16 2.19 14.27 26.25
CA ASP A 16 2.12 15.59 26.93
C ASP A 16 2.73 15.66 28.35
N GLY A 17 3.14 14.54 28.96
CA GLY A 17 3.58 14.49 30.36
C GLY A 17 4.55 13.36 30.72
N ALA A 18 5.19 12.74 29.73
CA ALA A 18 6.16 11.67 29.96
C ALA A 18 7.37 11.82 29.01
N ALA A 19 8.52 11.29 29.41
CA ALA A 19 9.65 11.11 28.51
C ALA A 19 9.68 9.66 28.02
N VAL A 20 9.86 9.47 26.72
CA VAL A 20 9.94 8.14 26.09
C VAL A 20 11.32 7.98 25.48
N ASP A 21 12.03 6.91 25.84
CA ASP A 21 13.31 6.54 25.24
C ASP A 21 13.37 5.00 25.11
N PRO A 22 13.41 4.44 23.88
CA PRO A 22 13.40 5.15 22.60
C PRO A 22 12.03 5.77 22.28
N GLU A 23 12.02 6.97 21.70
CA GLU A 23 10.79 7.65 21.25
C GLU A 23 10.29 7.17 19.87
N ARG A 24 11.11 6.40 19.13
CA ARG A 24 10.82 5.90 17.78
C ARG A 24 10.57 4.39 17.80
N PHE A 25 9.48 3.98 17.17
CA PHE A 25 9.06 2.58 17.07
C PHE A 25 8.79 2.22 15.62
N GLU A 26 9.07 0.96 15.27
CA GLU A 26 8.77 0.39 13.95
C GLU A 26 7.65 -0.63 14.09
N THR A 27 6.71 -0.61 13.16
CA THR A 27 5.58 -1.56 13.12
C THR A 27 5.10 -1.78 11.69
N THR A 28 4.18 -2.72 11.54
CA THR A 28 3.52 -3.01 10.27
C THR A 28 2.10 -2.43 10.30
N MET A 29 1.76 -1.66 9.27
CA MET A 29 0.42 -1.14 9.04
C MET A 29 -0.20 -1.89 7.85
N GLU A 30 -1.42 -2.38 8.03
CA GLU A 30 -2.22 -2.99 6.96
C GLU A 30 -3.37 -2.06 6.60
N LEU A 31 -3.51 -1.74 5.30
CA LEU A 31 -4.60 -0.95 4.76
C LEU A 31 -5.46 -1.85 3.85
N PRO A 32 -6.76 -2.04 4.15
CA PRO A 32 -7.64 -2.80 3.29
C PRO A 32 -7.65 -2.25 1.86
N ALA A 33 -7.47 -3.13 0.88
CA ALA A 33 -7.56 -2.77 -0.52
C ALA A 33 -9.04 -2.83 -0.96
N ALA A 34 -9.48 -1.79 -1.68
CA ALA A 34 -10.82 -1.80 -2.26
C ALA A 34 -10.89 -2.78 -3.43
N ASP A 35 -12.04 -3.42 -3.62
CA ASP A 35 -12.26 -4.39 -4.69
C ASP A 35 -11.96 -3.77 -6.07
N PRO A 36 -11.33 -4.51 -7.01
CA PRO A 36 -11.05 -3.99 -8.35
C PRO A 36 -12.32 -3.52 -9.07
N GLY A 37 -12.33 -2.25 -9.49
CA GLY A 37 -13.49 -1.60 -10.11
C GLY A 37 -14.31 -0.72 -9.16
N GLU A 38 -14.17 -0.88 -7.85
CA GLU A 38 -14.87 -0.09 -6.84
C GLU A 38 -14.15 1.22 -6.50
N ALA A 39 -14.85 2.19 -5.92
CA ALA A 39 -14.23 3.46 -5.53
C ALA A 39 -12.99 3.24 -4.63
N GLY A 40 -11.83 3.73 -5.07
CA GLY A 40 -10.56 3.63 -4.34
C GLY A 40 -9.63 2.48 -4.73
N TRP A 41 -10.03 1.59 -5.65
CA TRP A 41 -9.23 0.42 -6.06
C TRP A 41 -7.87 0.75 -6.71
N LEU A 42 -7.68 2.00 -7.13
CA LEU A 42 -6.45 2.49 -7.77
C LEU A 42 -5.43 3.02 -6.80
N PHE A 43 -5.60 2.76 -5.50
CA PHE A 43 -4.68 3.19 -4.47
C PHE A 43 -3.22 2.89 -4.82
N PHE A 44 -2.93 1.67 -5.30
CA PHE A 44 -1.58 1.28 -5.74
C PHE A 44 -1.04 2.17 -6.86
N ARG A 45 -1.86 2.49 -7.86
CA ARG A 45 -1.47 3.34 -8.99
C ARG A 45 -1.18 4.77 -8.54
N ASP A 46 -1.97 5.27 -7.60
CA ASP A 46 -1.92 6.65 -7.15
C ASP A 46 -0.85 6.88 -6.06
N ARG A 47 -0.38 5.82 -5.39
CA ARG A 47 0.55 5.92 -4.24
C ARG A 47 1.87 5.20 -4.42
N LEU A 48 1.93 4.19 -5.29
CA LEU A 48 3.11 3.34 -5.44
C LEU A 48 3.76 3.53 -6.81
N TRP A 49 5.06 3.34 -6.85
CA TRP A 49 5.83 3.31 -8.09
C TRP A 49 7.00 2.34 -7.93
N ARG A 50 7.05 1.32 -8.78
CA ARG A 50 8.07 0.25 -8.76
C ARG A 50 8.21 -0.43 -7.39
N GLY A 51 7.11 -0.59 -6.65
CA GLY A 51 7.13 -1.19 -5.31
C GLY A 51 7.57 -0.23 -4.19
N GLU A 52 7.69 1.07 -4.46
CA GLU A 52 8.04 2.08 -3.48
C GLU A 52 6.89 3.08 -3.30
N VAL A 53 6.86 3.75 -2.14
CA VAL A 53 5.92 4.86 -1.90
C VAL A 53 6.35 6.06 -2.75
N GLY A 54 5.50 6.51 -3.67
CA GLY A 54 5.85 7.56 -4.63
C GLY A 54 6.04 8.94 -4.00
N ASP A 55 5.08 9.38 -3.18
CA ASP A 55 5.17 10.61 -2.39
C ASP A 55 5.17 10.26 -0.90
N GLU A 56 6.38 10.06 -0.35
CA GLU A 56 6.58 9.66 1.04
C GLU A 56 5.99 10.69 2.02
N ALA A 57 6.15 11.99 1.77
CA ALA A 57 5.65 13.03 2.67
C ALA A 57 4.12 13.05 2.72
N SER A 58 3.45 12.90 1.57
CA SER A 58 2.01 12.77 1.49
C SER A 58 1.51 11.46 2.13
N PHE A 59 2.22 10.35 1.93
CA PHE A 59 1.88 9.08 2.55
C PHE A 59 2.04 9.10 4.07
N ARG A 60 3.11 9.69 4.59
CA ARG A 60 3.33 9.84 6.04
C ARG A 60 2.20 10.61 6.72
N ARG A 61 1.66 11.64 6.08
CA ARG A 61 0.47 12.37 6.59
C ARG A 61 -0.74 11.45 6.69
N LEU A 62 -1.05 10.74 5.60
CA LEU A 62 -2.13 9.74 5.60
C LEU A 62 -1.94 8.68 6.70
N ALA A 63 -0.73 8.12 6.82
CA ALA A 63 -0.42 7.11 7.82
C ALA A 63 -0.55 7.67 9.25
N SER A 64 -0.11 8.91 9.48
CA SER A 64 -0.23 9.58 10.77
C SER A 64 -1.69 9.80 11.17
N GLU A 65 -2.53 10.24 10.24
CA GLU A 65 -3.97 10.40 10.45
C GLU A 65 -4.65 9.08 10.79
N ARG A 66 -4.23 7.97 10.17
CA ARG A 66 -4.78 6.63 10.40
C ARG A 66 -4.34 6.03 11.73
N LEU A 67 -3.08 6.23 12.11
CA LEU A 67 -2.50 5.65 13.32
C LEU A 67 -2.66 6.53 14.57
N GLY A 68 -2.99 7.82 14.40
CA GLY A 68 -3.11 8.78 15.51
C GLY A 68 -1.78 9.16 16.15
N VAL A 69 -0.65 8.90 15.48
CA VAL A 69 0.72 9.19 15.93
C VAL A 69 1.54 9.78 14.80
N GLU A 70 2.63 10.49 15.10
CA GLU A 70 3.51 11.05 14.05
C GLU A 70 4.27 9.91 13.35
N VAL A 71 3.96 9.67 12.07
CA VAL A 71 4.73 8.75 11.23
C VAL A 71 5.92 9.48 10.62
N VAL A 72 7.12 8.98 10.91
CA VAL A 72 8.41 9.55 10.48
C VAL A 72 9.04 8.86 9.28
N ALA A 73 8.64 7.62 8.99
CA ALA A 73 9.03 6.89 7.79
C ALA A 73 7.94 5.88 7.39
N ALA A 74 7.81 5.60 6.11
CA ALA A 74 6.92 4.56 5.60
C ALA A 74 7.48 3.94 4.32
N SER A 75 7.42 2.62 4.22
CA SER A 75 7.81 1.85 3.04
C SER A 75 6.74 0.83 2.69
N PHE A 76 6.52 0.62 1.39
CA PHE A 76 5.64 -0.44 0.93
C PHE A 76 6.35 -1.78 1.08
N SER A 77 5.64 -2.78 1.58
CA SER A 77 6.18 -4.13 1.73
C SER A 77 5.59 -5.06 0.69
N GLU A 78 4.26 -5.22 0.67
CA GLU A 78 3.57 -6.15 -0.19
C GLU A 78 2.07 -5.84 -0.29
N LEU A 79 1.45 -6.27 -1.38
CA LEU A 79 0.02 -6.46 -1.49
C LEU A 79 -0.26 -7.91 -1.13
N ARG A 80 -0.92 -8.15 -0.01
CA ARG A 80 -1.41 -9.47 0.39
C ARG A 80 -2.83 -9.63 -0.11
N ALA A 81 -3.12 -10.71 -0.81
CA ALA A 81 -4.41 -10.90 -1.45
C ALA A 81 -4.75 -12.39 -1.59
N ASP A 82 -6.03 -12.71 -1.66
CA ASP A 82 -6.48 -14.03 -2.14
C ASP A 82 -6.37 -14.14 -3.68
N GLU A 83 -6.45 -15.37 -4.20
CA GLU A 83 -6.40 -15.63 -5.65
C GLU A 83 -7.51 -14.88 -6.41
N ALA A 84 -8.72 -14.84 -5.84
CA ALA A 84 -9.87 -14.19 -6.44
C ALA A 84 -9.64 -12.68 -6.65
N TYR A 85 -9.01 -12.01 -5.70
CA TYR A 85 -8.64 -10.60 -5.79
C TYR A 85 -7.58 -10.38 -6.86
N VAL A 86 -6.55 -11.22 -6.93
CA VAL A 86 -5.48 -11.08 -7.94
C VAL A 86 -6.03 -11.28 -9.35
N ASP A 87 -6.92 -12.25 -9.54
CA ASP A 87 -7.59 -12.47 -10.83
C ASP A 87 -8.50 -11.30 -11.21
N ALA A 88 -9.29 -10.79 -10.27
CA ALA A 88 -10.12 -9.61 -10.48
C ALA A 88 -9.29 -8.37 -10.80
N LEU A 89 -8.16 -8.17 -10.12
CA LEU A 89 -7.24 -7.06 -10.34
C LEU A 89 -6.64 -7.15 -11.75
N ARG A 90 -6.16 -8.32 -12.15
CA ARG A 90 -5.63 -8.57 -13.50
C ARG A 90 -6.67 -8.30 -14.57
N SER A 91 -7.91 -8.74 -14.36
CA SER A 91 -9.03 -8.51 -15.27
C SER A 91 -9.38 -7.03 -15.40
N ALA A 92 -9.49 -6.32 -14.28
CA ALA A 92 -9.79 -4.89 -14.24
C ALA A 92 -8.70 -4.04 -14.93
N ILE A 93 -7.42 -4.41 -14.77
CA ILE A 93 -6.31 -3.76 -15.48
C ILE A 93 -6.37 -4.06 -16.98
N ALA A 94 -6.62 -5.32 -17.36
CA ALA A 94 -6.72 -5.72 -18.77
C ALA A 94 -7.82 -4.97 -19.53
N ALA A 95 -8.91 -4.61 -18.83
CA ALA A 95 -10.01 -3.85 -19.40
C ALA A 95 -9.63 -2.41 -19.81
N ASP A 96 -8.58 -1.83 -19.23
CA ASP A 96 -8.12 -0.46 -19.53
C ASP A 96 -6.60 -0.30 -19.30
N LEU A 97 -5.79 -0.95 -20.14
CA LEU A 97 -4.32 -0.86 -20.08
C LEU A 97 -3.80 0.56 -20.32
N ALA A 98 -4.50 1.34 -21.15
CA ALA A 98 -4.12 2.71 -21.48
C ALA A 98 -4.04 3.60 -20.22
N ARG A 99 -4.95 3.40 -19.27
CA ARG A 99 -4.93 4.07 -17.96
C ARG A 99 -3.64 3.86 -17.16
N PHE A 100 -2.97 2.74 -17.36
CA PHE A 100 -1.73 2.38 -16.67
C PHE A 100 -0.48 2.72 -17.48
N ASN A 101 -0.65 3.17 -18.74
CA ASN A 101 0.43 3.38 -19.70
C ASN A 101 1.39 2.17 -19.72
N ALA A 102 0.80 1.00 -20.01
CA ALA A 102 1.46 -0.29 -20.06
C ALA A 102 0.90 -1.09 -21.24
N ASP A 103 1.72 -1.95 -21.83
CA ASP A 103 1.34 -2.80 -22.96
C ASP A 103 0.85 -4.19 -22.50
N SER A 104 1.02 -4.53 -21.22
CA SER A 104 0.51 -5.76 -20.61
C SER A 104 0.11 -5.57 -19.15
N VAL A 105 -0.70 -6.50 -18.64
CA VAL A 105 -1.12 -6.52 -17.22
C VAL A 105 0.09 -6.72 -16.30
N ASP A 106 1.00 -7.64 -16.64
CA ASP A 106 2.19 -7.90 -15.84
C ASP A 106 3.12 -6.68 -15.81
N GLU A 107 3.26 -5.96 -16.93
CA GLU A 107 3.98 -4.69 -16.96
C GLU A 107 3.32 -3.65 -16.05
N ALA A 108 2.00 -3.50 -16.11
CA ALA A 108 1.27 -2.58 -15.24
C ALA A 108 1.47 -2.93 -13.76
N LEU A 109 1.30 -4.20 -13.38
CA LEU A 109 1.52 -4.65 -12.01
C LEU A 109 2.97 -4.40 -11.58
N HIS A 110 3.95 -4.77 -12.40
CA HIS A 110 5.35 -4.56 -12.09
C HIS A 110 5.72 -3.08 -11.95
N LYS A 111 5.14 -2.22 -12.80
CA LYS A 111 5.36 -0.78 -12.79
C LYS A 111 4.95 -0.12 -11.47
N TYR A 112 3.90 -0.59 -10.81
CA TYR A 112 3.39 0.01 -9.59
C TYR A 112 3.76 -0.79 -8.33
N LEU A 113 3.56 -2.11 -8.36
CA LEU A 113 3.74 -3.02 -7.22
C LEU A 113 5.11 -3.74 -7.22
N GLY A 114 5.91 -3.59 -8.28
CA GLY A 114 7.18 -4.32 -8.40
C GLY A 114 6.95 -5.83 -8.47
N SER A 115 7.57 -6.58 -7.58
CA SER A 115 7.36 -8.03 -7.43
C SER A 115 6.65 -8.37 -6.12
N SER A 116 6.00 -7.39 -5.49
CA SER A 116 5.52 -7.48 -4.11
C SER A 116 4.03 -7.81 -4.02
N ILE A 117 3.58 -8.83 -4.77
CA ILE A 117 2.23 -9.38 -4.65
C ILE A 117 2.36 -10.77 -4.00
N HIS A 118 1.71 -10.94 -2.86
CA HIS A 118 1.71 -12.20 -2.11
C HIS A 118 0.30 -12.76 -2.08
N VAL A 119 0.14 -13.88 -2.79
CA VAL A 119 -1.11 -14.63 -2.80
C VAL A 119 -1.15 -15.53 -1.57
N ARG A 120 -2.20 -15.39 -0.75
CA ARG A 120 -2.46 -16.27 0.38
C ARG A 120 -3.39 -17.39 -0.05
N GLU A 121 -3.01 -18.63 0.23
CA GLU A 121 -3.92 -19.78 0.17
C GLU A 121 -4.89 -19.66 1.37
N GLU A 122 -6.21 -19.69 1.11
CA GLU A 122 -7.26 -19.59 2.14
C GLU A 122 -7.22 -20.71 3.19
#